data_AF-A0A2G8SMG9-F1
#
_entry.id   AF-A0A2G8SMG9-F1
#
_cell.length_a   1.000
_cell.length_b   1.000
_cell.length_c   1.000
_cell.angle_alpha   90.00
_cell.angle_beta   90.00
_cell.angle_gamma   90.00
#
_symmetry.space_group_name_H-M   'P 1'
#
loop_
_entity.id
_entity.type
_entity.pdbx_description
1 polymer ?
#
loop_
_entity_poly.entity_id
_entity_poly.type
_entity_poly.pdbx_seq_one_letter_code
_entity_poly.pdbx_strand_id
1 'polypeptide(L)'
;MEPSTGVIEYHSLDVWNWMTGQFIKRIEPPRSSLMNFVPFDGIYVLVITRHSTLCIHIYSLAPAAPNHAVCALEFPDDIARKFPFSCQISTGEHPASSRGHFRADSSLSMVSITVYTEDYIQYEYASIFLIPHATILAHIQEAESYQLHGLGDDPIEPRETAIRVPWAYWGPGGCLRLRLQELPCRSSYMSLLPSGSRAPVVPFRASNFWETIDSFFVFDVNPLAARHAKQLLRERRRDQAQSDLEGTTIVEDVEAALPGVVDPECSAIPYVVYRFKIPACSTHLGSTERTIRAVEMGMTGFTVQFDGVSFEESLQTWTV
;
A
#
# COMPACT_ATOMS: atom_id res chain seq x y z
N MET A 1 -9.64 5.07 -38.46
CA MET A 1 -9.36 4.37 -37.19
C MET A 1 -10.66 4.35 -36.43
N GLU A 2 -11.37 3.22 -36.47
CA GLU A 2 -12.52 3.02 -35.60
C GLU A 2 -12.03 2.90 -34.15
N PRO A 3 -12.73 3.50 -33.18
CA PRO A 3 -12.42 3.26 -31.78
C PRO A 3 -12.73 1.79 -31.51
N SER A 4 -11.70 1.01 -31.15
CA SER A 4 -11.88 -0.32 -30.62
C SER A 4 -12.90 -0.24 -29.48
N THR A 5 -14.07 -0.82 -29.67
CA THR A 5 -15.06 -1.07 -28.62
C THR A 5 -14.43 -2.03 -27.64
N GLY A 6 -13.68 -1.47 -26.68
CA GLY A 6 -13.14 -2.22 -25.56
C GLY A 6 -14.28 -2.97 -24.90
N VAL A 7 -14.10 -4.27 -24.74
CA VAL A 7 -15.01 -5.12 -23.98
C VAL A 7 -15.15 -4.48 -22.60
N ILE A 8 -16.36 -4.00 -22.28
CA ILE A 8 -16.65 -3.47 -20.96
C ILE A 8 -16.73 -4.69 -20.05
N GLU A 9 -15.66 -4.94 -19.30
CA GLU A 9 -15.65 -5.97 -18.27
C GLU A 9 -16.52 -5.48 -17.10
N TYR A 10 -17.57 -6.26 -16.81
CA TYR A 10 -18.41 -6.05 -15.65
C TYR A 10 -17.82 -6.87 -14.51
N HIS A 11 -17.33 -6.17 -13.48
CA HIS A 11 -16.90 -6.82 -12.24
C HIS A 11 -18.01 -6.69 -11.21
N SER A 12 -18.30 -7.78 -10.51
CA SER A 12 -19.19 -7.81 -9.36
C SER A 12 -18.51 -8.54 -8.20
N LEU A 13 -18.76 -8.09 -6.99
CA LEU A 13 -18.31 -8.77 -5.77
C LEU A 13 -19.50 -9.47 -5.13
N ASP A 14 -19.50 -10.79 -5.18
CA ASP A 14 -20.53 -11.61 -4.54
C ASP A 14 -20.08 -12.00 -3.14
N VAL A 15 -20.91 -11.71 -2.15
CA VAL A 15 -20.65 -11.97 -0.73
C VAL A 15 -21.45 -13.20 -0.31
N TRP A 16 -20.75 -14.21 0.21
CA TRP A 16 -21.33 -15.48 0.61
C TRP A 16 -21.00 -15.78 2.08
N ASN A 17 -21.95 -16.39 2.79
CA ASN A 17 -21.70 -16.97 4.09
C ASN A 17 -20.99 -18.32 3.90
N TRP A 18 -19.72 -18.40 4.27
CA TRP A 18 -18.90 -19.60 4.04
C TRP A 18 -19.37 -20.84 4.83
N MET A 19 -20.03 -20.65 5.99
CA MET A 19 -20.50 -21.78 6.82
C MET A 19 -21.78 -22.40 6.27
N THR A 20 -22.68 -21.57 5.71
CA THR A 20 -24.01 -21.99 5.26
C THR A 20 -24.11 -22.14 3.75
N GLY A 21 -23.17 -21.55 2.99
CA GLY A 21 -23.26 -21.41 1.53
C GLY A 21 -24.30 -20.38 1.07
N GLN A 22 -24.92 -19.63 1.98
CA GLN A 22 -25.97 -18.67 1.64
C GLN A 22 -25.38 -17.43 0.97
N PHE A 23 -25.97 -17.02 -0.16
CA PHE A 23 -25.72 -15.72 -0.78
C PHE A 23 -26.22 -14.58 0.13
N ILE A 24 -25.35 -13.61 0.42
CA ILE A 24 -25.67 -12.46 1.27
C ILE A 24 -26.06 -11.26 0.41
N LYS A 25 -25.15 -10.81 -0.46
CA LYS A 25 -25.35 -9.64 -1.33
C LYS A 25 -24.38 -9.64 -2.50
N ARG A 26 -24.74 -8.90 -3.54
CA ARG A 26 -23.87 -8.55 -4.68
C ARG A 26 -23.58 -7.06 -4.62
N ILE A 27 -22.32 -6.70 -4.70
CA ILE A 27 -21.86 -5.33 -4.89
C ILE A 27 -21.49 -5.21 -6.37
N GLU A 28 -22.02 -4.18 -7.02
CA GLU A 28 -21.67 -3.82 -8.38
C GLU A 28 -20.87 -2.52 -8.29
N PRO A 29 -19.53 -2.60 -8.20
CA PRO A 29 -18.70 -1.42 -8.32
C PRO A 29 -19.09 -0.67 -9.58
N PRO A 30 -19.07 0.67 -9.55
CA PRO A 30 -19.50 1.43 -10.71
C PRO A 30 -18.66 1.02 -11.92
N ARG A 31 -19.27 1.04 -13.13
CA ARG A 31 -18.69 0.61 -14.42
C ARG A 31 -17.31 1.21 -14.71
N SER A 32 -16.28 0.60 -14.18
CA SER A 32 -14.87 1.00 -14.22
C SER A 32 -14.02 -0.25 -14.37
N SER A 33 -12.78 -0.05 -14.82
CA SER A 33 -11.75 -1.06 -14.61
C SER A 33 -11.55 -1.21 -13.10
N LEU A 34 -12.10 -2.28 -12.53
CA LEU A 34 -11.73 -2.70 -11.19
C LEU A 34 -10.25 -3.07 -11.26
N MET A 35 -9.42 -2.32 -10.54
CA MET A 35 -7.98 -2.57 -10.57
C MET A 35 -7.58 -3.59 -9.51
N ASN A 36 -8.20 -3.53 -8.32
CA ASN A 36 -7.89 -4.41 -7.21
C ASN A 36 -8.94 -4.29 -6.09
N PHE A 37 -9.04 -5.30 -5.22
CA PHE A 37 -9.81 -5.23 -3.97
C PHE A 37 -9.15 -6.02 -2.84
N VAL A 38 -9.42 -5.62 -1.60
CA VAL A 38 -8.96 -6.36 -0.41
C VAL A 38 -9.97 -6.26 0.74
N PRO A 39 -10.18 -7.33 1.53
CA PRO A 39 -10.93 -7.25 2.78
C PRO A 39 -10.29 -6.26 3.76
N PHE A 40 -11.12 -5.61 4.57
CA PHE A 40 -10.70 -4.63 5.56
C PHE A 40 -11.60 -4.68 6.79
N ASP A 41 -11.01 -4.77 7.99
CA ASP A 41 -11.72 -4.80 9.29
C ASP A 41 -12.83 -5.87 9.38
N GLY A 42 -12.72 -6.93 8.58
CA GLY A 42 -13.65 -8.08 8.54
C GLY A 42 -15.04 -7.82 7.96
N ILE A 43 -15.54 -6.58 7.96
CA ILE A 43 -16.89 -6.22 7.50
C ILE A 43 -16.87 -5.22 6.33
N TYR A 44 -15.71 -4.74 5.91
CA TYR A 44 -15.58 -3.85 4.77
C TYR A 44 -14.70 -4.47 3.68
N VAL A 45 -14.83 -3.94 2.47
CA VAL A 45 -13.92 -4.20 1.36
C VAL A 45 -13.48 -2.89 0.75
N LEU A 46 -12.18 -2.77 0.51
CA LEU A 46 -11.58 -1.66 -0.20
C LEU A 46 -11.48 -2.05 -1.67
N VAL A 47 -12.00 -1.20 -2.56
CA VAL A 47 -11.99 -1.43 -3.99
C VAL A 47 -11.38 -0.23 -4.68
N ILE A 48 -10.30 -0.45 -5.42
CA ILE A 48 -9.71 0.61 -6.23
C ILE A 48 -10.40 0.61 -7.59
N THR A 49 -11.07 1.71 -7.89
CA THR A 49 -11.78 1.91 -9.16
C THR A 49 -11.21 3.12 -9.89
N ARG A 50 -11.41 3.10 -11.20
CA ARG A 50 -11.10 4.24 -12.04
C ARG A 50 -12.26 4.57 -12.96
N HIS A 51 -12.87 5.72 -12.70
CA HIS A 51 -13.86 6.34 -13.57
C HIS A 51 -13.28 7.62 -14.19
N SER A 52 -13.77 8.77 -13.76
CA SER A 52 -13.19 10.09 -14.04
C SER A 52 -11.93 10.36 -13.21
N THR A 53 -11.81 9.70 -12.07
CA THR A 53 -10.80 9.90 -11.03
C THR A 53 -10.45 8.54 -10.43
N LEU A 54 -9.20 8.39 -9.96
CA LEU A 54 -8.78 7.22 -9.21
C LEU A 54 -9.26 7.38 -7.75
N CYS A 55 -9.98 6.38 -7.23
CA CYS A 55 -10.51 6.42 -5.88
C CYS A 55 -10.40 5.06 -5.18
N ILE A 56 -10.38 5.08 -3.85
CA ILE A 56 -10.60 3.91 -2.99
C ILE A 56 -12.07 3.93 -2.58
N HIS A 57 -12.90 3.07 -3.15
CA HIS A 57 -14.27 2.88 -2.72
C HIS A 57 -14.33 1.88 -1.57
N ILE A 58 -15.05 2.25 -0.52
CA ILE A 58 -15.18 1.44 0.68
C ILE A 58 -16.62 0.93 0.75
N TYR A 59 -16.80 -0.38 0.66
CA TYR A 59 -18.13 -1.00 0.75
C TYR A 59 -18.27 -1.76 2.06
N SER A 60 -19.45 -1.66 2.66
CA SER A 60 -19.83 -2.52 3.78
C SER A 60 -20.38 -3.85 3.25
N LEU A 61 -19.86 -4.93 3.80
CA LEU A 61 -20.26 -6.31 3.54
C LEU A 61 -21.43 -6.74 4.42
N ALA A 62 -21.90 -5.88 5.34
CA ALA A 62 -23.02 -6.19 6.20
C ALA A 62 -24.29 -6.48 5.36
N PRO A 63 -25.13 -7.45 5.74
CA PRO A 63 -26.32 -7.83 4.96
C PRO A 63 -27.31 -6.68 4.75
N ALA A 64 -27.45 -5.80 5.74
CA ALA A 64 -28.35 -4.65 5.69
C ALA A 64 -27.72 -3.40 5.07
N ALA A 65 -26.42 -3.43 4.74
CA ALA A 65 -25.73 -2.28 4.19
C ALA A 65 -26.14 -2.03 2.72
N PRO A 66 -26.15 -0.75 2.28
CA PRO A 66 -26.47 -0.41 0.91
C PRO A 66 -25.53 -1.08 -0.10
N ASN A 67 -25.97 -1.12 -1.36
CA ASN A 67 -25.18 -1.63 -2.48
C ASN A 67 -24.22 -0.57 -3.07
N HIS A 68 -24.21 0.66 -2.53
CA HIS A 68 -23.25 1.69 -2.87
C HIS A 68 -22.13 1.76 -1.81
N ALA A 69 -21.00 2.40 -2.17
CA ALA A 69 -19.89 2.57 -1.26
C ALA A 69 -20.25 3.54 -0.12
N VAL A 70 -19.82 3.22 1.11
CA VAL A 70 -19.95 4.07 2.30
C VAL A 70 -19.29 5.43 2.04
N CYS A 71 -18.06 5.40 1.53
CA CYS A 71 -17.35 6.57 1.04
C CYS A 71 -16.32 6.17 -0.04
N ALA A 72 -15.79 7.19 -0.72
CA ALA A 72 -14.75 7.06 -1.74
C ALA A 72 -13.62 8.06 -1.47
N LEU A 73 -12.41 7.56 -1.19
CA LEU A 73 -11.22 8.39 -0.95
C LEU A 73 -10.54 8.72 -2.27
N GLU A 74 -10.40 10.01 -2.61
CA GLU A 74 -9.84 10.45 -3.88
C GLU A 74 -8.31 10.60 -3.80
N PHE A 75 -7.60 10.07 -4.79
CA PHE A 75 -6.15 10.25 -4.92
C PHE A 75 -5.78 11.68 -5.33
N PRO A 76 -4.53 12.13 -5.08
CA PRO A 76 -4.10 13.46 -5.49
C PRO A 76 -4.11 13.60 -7.01
N ASP A 77 -4.31 14.84 -7.48
CA ASP A 77 -4.47 15.17 -8.90
C ASP A 77 -3.34 14.67 -9.80
N ASP A 78 -2.11 14.67 -9.29
CA ASP A 78 -0.93 14.23 -10.03
C ASP A 78 -0.91 12.72 -10.31
N ILE A 79 -1.69 11.95 -9.54
CA ILE A 79 -1.92 10.51 -9.76
C ILE A 79 -3.25 10.26 -10.46
N ALA A 80 -4.31 10.98 -10.05
CA ALA A 80 -5.65 10.80 -10.60
C ALA A 80 -5.72 11.12 -12.09
N ARG A 81 -4.91 12.08 -12.58
CA ARG A 81 -4.84 12.46 -13.99
C ARG A 81 -3.92 11.58 -14.84
N LYS A 82 -2.92 10.94 -14.21
CA LYS A 82 -2.07 9.97 -14.91
C LYS A 82 -2.87 8.70 -15.19
N PHE A 83 -2.46 7.93 -16.20
CA PHE A 83 -3.05 6.63 -16.46
C PHE A 83 -2.29 5.55 -15.68
N PRO A 84 -2.74 5.15 -14.48
CA PRO A 84 -2.16 3.98 -13.85
C PRO A 84 -2.45 2.76 -14.73
N PHE A 85 -1.39 2.05 -15.06
CA PHE A 85 -1.45 0.80 -15.80
C PHE A 85 -1.53 -0.40 -14.84
N SER A 86 -1.13 -0.20 -13.58
CA SER A 86 -1.26 -1.20 -12.51
C SER A 86 -1.49 -0.52 -11.16
N CYS A 87 -2.30 -1.16 -10.31
CA CYS A 87 -2.52 -0.72 -8.94
C CYS A 87 -2.64 -1.93 -8.02
N GLN A 88 -1.90 -1.90 -6.92
CA GLN A 88 -1.89 -2.96 -5.92
C GLN A 88 -2.35 -2.42 -4.59
N ILE A 89 -3.27 -3.13 -3.94
CA ILE A 89 -3.67 -2.86 -2.56
C ILE A 89 -3.31 -4.07 -1.70
N SER A 90 -2.79 -3.81 -0.50
CA SER A 90 -2.42 -4.86 0.45
C SER A 90 -2.66 -4.37 1.87
N THR A 91 -3.06 -5.27 2.76
CA THR A 91 -3.29 -4.96 4.17
C THR A 91 -2.29 -5.69 5.05
N GLY A 92 -1.84 -5.03 6.12
CA GLY A 92 -0.96 -5.63 7.12
C GLY A 92 -1.69 -6.62 8.06
N GLU A 93 -3.01 -6.78 7.90
CA GLU A 93 -3.84 -7.65 8.74
C GLU A 93 -3.74 -9.13 8.35
N HIS A 94 -3.38 -9.42 7.10
CA HIS A 94 -3.38 -10.77 6.57
C HIS A 94 -1.92 -11.22 6.39
N PRO A 95 -1.45 -12.22 7.16
CA PRO A 95 -0.15 -12.80 6.90
C PRO A 95 -0.19 -13.46 5.51
N ALA A 96 0.70 -13.04 4.62
CA ALA A 96 0.77 -13.62 3.28
C ALA A 96 1.29 -15.08 3.30
N SER A 97 2.02 -15.45 4.35
CA SER A 97 2.42 -16.82 4.63
C SER A 97 1.59 -17.47 5.74
N SER A 98 1.00 -18.63 5.44
CA SER A 98 0.19 -19.47 6.33
C SER A 98 0.92 -20.02 7.57
N ARG A 99 2.17 -19.60 7.81
CA ARG A 99 3.07 -20.14 8.84
C ARG A 99 2.98 -19.42 10.19
N GLY A 100 2.24 -18.31 10.28
CA GLY A 100 2.05 -17.57 11.53
C GLY A 100 0.66 -17.79 12.14
N HIS A 101 0.60 -18.24 13.39
CA HIS A 101 -0.66 -18.28 14.18
C HIS A 101 -1.00 -16.94 14.85
N PHE A 102 -0.07 -15.99 14.79
CA PHE A 102 -0.20 -14.70 15.45
C PHE A 102 -0.61 -13.64 14.43
N ARG A 103 -1.58 -12.81 14.82
CA ARG A 103 -2.03 -11.67 14.03
C ARG A 103 -1.43 -10.40 14.61
N ALA A 104 -0.99 -9.50 13.76
CA ALA A 104 -0.67 -8.15 14.19
C ALA A 104 -1.93 -7.50 14.77
N ASP A 105 -1.72 -6.58 15.72
CA ASP A 105 -2.80 -5.72 16.22
C ASP A 105 -3.40 -4.93 15.05
N SER A 106 -4.68 -5.16 14.74
CA SER A 106 -5.38 -4.49 13.62
C SER A 106 -5.40 -2.98 13.79
N SER A 107 -5.42 -2.48 15.03
CA SER A 107 -5.38 -1.04 15.30
C SER A 107 -4.07 -0.38 14.89
N LEU A 108 -2.99 -1.16 14.82
CA LEU A 108 -1.67 -0.74 14.36
C LEU A 108 -1.37 -1.23 12.94
N SER A 109 -2.32 -1.87 12.27
CA SER A 109 -2.17 -2.33 10.90
C SER A 109 -2.14 -1.15 9.94
N MET A 110 -1.68 -1.42 8.72
CA MET A 110 -1.66 -0.45 7.64
C MET A 110 -2.22 -1.04 6.35
N VAL A 111 -2.73 -0.15 5.50
CA VAL A 111 -3.04 -0.42 4.12
C VAL A 111 -1.95 0.19 3.26
N SER A 112 -1.31 -0.63 2.44
CA SER A 112 -0.36 -0.19 1.43
C SER A 112 -1.06 -0.17 0.08
N ILE A 113 -0.93 0.94 -0.65
CA ILE A 113 -1.39 1.05 -2.03
C ILE A 113 -0.22 1.45 -2.90
N THR A 114 0.10 0.64 -3.90
CA THR A 114 1.12 0.94 -4.89
C THR A 114 0.45 1.24 -6.23
N VAL A 115 0.61 2.47 -6.70
CA VAL A 115 0.09 2.94 -7.99
C VAL A 115 1.25 3.08 -8.96
N TYR A 116 1.22 2.30 -10.04
CA TYR A 116 2.22 2.37 -11.11
C TYR A 116 1.67 3.23 -12.25
N THR A 117 2.37 4.30 -12.57
CA THR A 117 2.02 5.25 -13.65
C THR A 117 3.14 5.35 -14.66
N GLU A 118 2.80 5.51 -15.93
CA GLU A 118 3.76 5.72 -17.01
C GLU A 118 3.66 7.17 -17.51
N ASP A 119 4.79 7.83 -17.74
CA ASP A 119 4.81 9.12 -18.43
C ASP A 119 4.93 8.95 -19.96
N TYR A 120 4.72 10.03 -20.71
CA TYR A 120 4.78 10.04 -22.19
C TYR A 120 6.09 9.53 -22.80
N ILE A 121 7.17 9.47 -22.01
CA ILE A 121 8.51 9.00 -22.42
C ILE A 121 8.75 7.53 -21.96
N GLN A 122 7.69 6.81 -21.55
CA GLN A 122 7.73 5.43 -21.08
C GLN A 122 8.51 5.20 -19.77
N TYR A 123 8.74 6.25 -18.99
CA TYR A 123 9.25 6.10 -17.63
C TYR A 123 8.13 5.60 -16.72
N GLU A 124 8.38 4.49 -16.04
CA GLU A 124 7.51 3.94 -15.02
C GLU A 124 7.82 4.59 -13.66
N TYR A 125 6.78 4.98 -12.94
CA TYR A 125 6.87 5.54 -11.59
C TYR A 125 5.95 4.76 -10.66
N ALA A 126 6.38 4.57 -9.42
CA ALA A 126 5.51 4.05 -8.37
C ALA A 126 5.24 5.12 -7.31
N SER A 127 3.97 5.34 -7.02
CA SER A 127 3.54 6.02 -5.80
C SER A 127 3.04 4.98 -4.80
N ILE A 128 3.70 4.89 -3.65
CA ILE A 128 3.29 4.01 -2.55
C ILE A 128 2.62 4.86 -1.48
N PHE A 129 1.40 4.51 -1.10
CA PHE A 129 0.63 5.14 -0.05
C PHE A 129 0.57 4.19 1.14
N LEU A 130 1.13 4.62 2.26
CA LEU A 130 1.14 3.91 3.53
C LEU A 130 0.10 4.54 4.45
N ILE A 131 -1.06 3.90 4.56
CA ILE A 131 -2.25 4.44 5.22
C ILE A 131 -2.48 3.66 6.51
N PRO A 132 -2.37 4.27 7.71
CA PRO A 132 -2.78 3.60 8.95
C PRO A 132 -4.23 3.12 8.88
N HIS A 133 -4.50 1.94 9.43
CA HIS A 133 -5.84 1.36 9.48
C HIS A 133 -6.86 2.32 10.11
N ALA A 134 -6.46 2.99 11.18
CA ALA A 134 -7.27 3.98 11.88
C ALA A 134 -7.71 5.16 11.00
N THR A 135 -6.93 5.57 10.00
CA THR A 135 -7.31 6.65 9.08
C THR A 135 -8.54 6.25 8.25
N ILE A 136 -8.52 5.05 7.68
CA ILE A 136 -9.63 4.55 6.86
C ILE A 136 -10.88 4.36 7.74
N LEU A 137 -10.71 3.78 8.93
CA LEU A 137 -11.82 3.64 9.89
C LEU A 137 -12.45 4.98 10.28
N ALA A 138 -11.65 6.03 10.50
CA ALA A 138 -12.16 7.34 10.85
C ALA A 138 -13.10 7.89 9.76
N HIS A 139 -12.72 7.76 8.48
CA HIS A 139 -13.57 8.19 7.37
C HIS A 139 -14.81 7.31 7.17
N ILE A 140 -14.72 6.01 7.45
CA ILE A 140 -15.90 5.13 7.48
C ILE A 140 -16.88 5.61 8.55
N GLN A 141 -16.41 5.79 9.79
CA GLN A 141 -17.24 6.21 10.92
C GLN A 141 -17.87 7.59 10.69
N GLU A 142 -17.11 8.52 10.13
CA GLU A 142 -17.59 9.84 9.75
C GLU A 142 -18.70 9.73 8.68
N ALA A 143 -18.46 8.96 7.62
CA ALA A 143 -19.43 8.76 6.54
C ALA A 143 -20.73 8.08 7.01
N GLU A 144 -20.63 7.04 7.85
CA GLU A 144 -21.79 6.37 8.45
C GLU A 144 -22.57 7.34 9.37
N SER A 145 -21.87 8.17 10.13
CA SER A 145 -22.51 9.20 10.98
C SER A 145 -23.29 10.21 10.14
N TYR A 146 -22.75 10.65 9.01
CA TYR A 146 -23.47 11.53 8.07
C TYR A 146 -24.73 10.86 7.50
N GLN A 147 -24.66 9.58 7.15
CA GLN A 147 -25.81 8.84 6.62
C GLN A 147 -26.93 8.68 7.66
N LEU A 148 -26.57 8.47 8.93
CA LEU A 148 -27.51 8.39 10.05
C LEU A 148 -28.22 9.74 10.32
N HIS A 149 -27.50 10.86 10.27
CA HIS A 149 -28.06 12.18 10.55
C HIS A 149 -28.78 12.82 9.35
N GLY A 150 -28.49 12.37 8.12
CA GLY A 150 -29.14 12.82 6.89
C GLY A 150 -30.57 12.30 6.68
N LEU A 151 -31.06 11.41 7.55
CA LEU A 151 -32.43 10.88 7.56
C LEU A 151 -33.44 11.82 8.27
N GLY A 152 -33.04 13.05 8.61
CA GLY A 152 -33.89 14.05 9.23
C GLY A 152 -34.77 14.82 8.23
N ASP A 153 -36.08 14.56 8.28
CA ASP A 153 -37.26 15.35 7.86
C ASP A 153 -37.40 15.90 6.43
N ASP A 154 -36.39 15.83 5.56
CA ASP A 154 -36.56 16.22 4.15
C ASP A 154 -36.70 14.98 3.24
N PRO A 155 -37.76 14.87 2.42
CA PRO A 155 -37.95 13.76 1.47
C PRO A 155 -37.04 13.97 0.25
N ILE A 156 -35.73 13.94 0.49
CA ILE A 156 -34.73 13.94 -0.57
C ILE A 156 -34.39 12.47 -0.81
N GLU A 157 -34.56 12.04 -2.06
CA GLU A 157 -34.26 10.70 -2.54
C GLU A 157 -32.96 10.15 -1.93
N PRO A 158 -32.89 8.83 -1.62
CA PRO A 158 -31.68 8.23 -1.09
C PRO A 158 -30.52 8.58 -2.02
N ARG A 159 -29.51 9.29 -1.48
CA ARG A 159 -28.31 9.61 -2.25
C ARG A 159 -27.66 8.29 -2.63
N GLU A 160 -27.88 7.85 -3.86
CA GLU A 160 -27.25 6.65 -4.45
C GLU A 160 -25.73 6.83 -4.66
N THR A 161 -25.17 7.98 -4.26
CA THR A 161 -23.79 8.36 -4.50
C THR A 161 -22.98 8.34 -3.22
N ALA A 162 -21.89 7.57 -3.23
CA ALA A 162 -20.93 7.49 -2.15
C ALA A 162 -20.37 8.88 -1.78
N ILE A 163 -20.15 9.12 -0.49
CA ILE A 163 -19.50 10.35 -0.02
C ILE A 163 -18.07 10.37 -0.56
N ARG A 164 -17.76 11.34 -1.41
CA ARG A 164 -16.41 11.55 -1.93
C ARG A 164 -15.59 12.37 -0.94
N VAL A 165 -14.41 11.89 -0.59
CA VAL A 165 -13.47 12.54 0.33
C VAL A 165 -12.25 12.98 -0.50
N PRO A 166 -12.13 14.29 -0.81
CA PRO A 166 -11.00 14.80 -1.58
C PRO A 166 -9.66 14.58 -0.88
N TRP A 167 -8.59 14.41 -1.65
CA TRP A 167 -7.21 14.21 -1.17
C TRP A 167 -6.81 15.16 -0.03
N ALA A 168 -7.18 16.44 -0.14
CA ALA A 168 -6.83 17.46 0.85
C ALA A 168 -7.32 17.16 2.28
N TYR A 169 -8.35 16.32 2.43
CA TYR A 169 -8.95 15.99 3.73
C TYR A 169 -8.40 14.73 4.37
N TRP A 170 -7.89 13.77 3.58
CA TRP A 170 -7.44 12.48 4.09
C TRP A 170 -5.96 12.17 3.82
N GLY A 171 -5.37 12.78 2.79
CA GLY A 171 -4.02 12.49 2.32
C GLY A 171 -2.93 13.02 3.23
N PRO A 172 -2.65 14.35 3.23
CA PRO A 172 -1.52 14.97 3.93
C PRO A 172 -1.37 14.60 5.41
N GLY A 173 -2.50 14.48 6.12
CA GLY A 173 -2.54 14.14 7.55
C GLY A 173 -2.77 12.65 7.84
N GLY A 174 -3.24 11.88 6.86
CA GLY A 174 -3.77 10.53 7.08
C GLY A 174 -3.02 9.42 6.36
N CYS A 175 -2.03 9.73 5.53
CA CYS A 175 -1.11 8.75 4.96
C CYS A 175 0.31 9.28 4.81
N LEU A 176 1.27 8.36 4.71
CA LEU A 176 2.62 8.64 4.25
C LEU A 176 2.69 8.25 2.77
N ARG A 177 3.03 9.21 1.90
CA ARG A 177 3.19 8.97 0.46
C ARG A 177 4.66 8.92 0.10
N LEU A 178 5.05 7.87 -0.63
CA LEU A 178 6.39 7.65 -1.15
C LEU A 178 6.34 7.69 -2.68
N ARG A 179 7.27 8.41 -3.30
CA ARG A 179 7.41 8.59 -4.75
C ARG A 179 8.72 7.94 -5.19
N LEU A 180 8.62 6.76 -5.79
CA LEU A 180 9.78 6.08 -6.36
C LEU A 180 9.95 6.54 -7.81
N GLN A 181 11.10 7.18 -8.10
CA GLN A 181 11.45 7.62 -9.44
C GLN A 181 12.05 6.46 -10.25
N GLU A 182 11.75 6.46 -11.55
CA GLU A 182 12.41 5.64 -12.58
C GLU A 182 12.50 4.15 -12.24
N LEU A 183 11.37 3.45 -12.39
CA LEU A 183 11.36 1.99 -12.45
C LEU A 183 11.88 1.52 -13.81
N PRO A 184 12.72 0.47 -13.88
CA PRO A 184 13.13 -0.13 -15.14
C PRO A 184 11.90 -0.62 -15.90
N CYS A 185 11.75 -0.15 -17.14
CA CYS A 185 10.74 -0.66 -18.07
C CYS A 185 10.82 -2.18 -18.11
N ARG A 186 9.70 -2.86 -17.83
CA ARG A 186 9.56 -4.34 -17.82
C ARG A 186 10.04 -5.08 -16.56
N SER A 187 10.29 -4.40 -15.44
CA SER A 187 10.43 -5.12 -14.17
C SER A 187 9.07 -5.72 -13.77
N SER A 188 9.04 -7.04 -13.58
CA SER A 188 7.89 -7.74 -13.00
C SER A 188 7.47 -7.02 -11.72
N TYR A 189 6.23 -6.54 -11.64
CA TYR A 189 5.72 -5.78 -10.49
C TYR A 189 6.10 -6.47 -9.18
N MET A 190 6.93 -5.79 -8.38
CA MET A 190 7.38 -6.35 -7.12
C MET A 190 6.23 -6.33 -6.11
N SER A 191 5.92 -7.48 -5.54
CA SER A 191 4.92 -7.58 -4.49
C SER A 191 5.51 -7.13 -3.15
N LEU A 192 5.11 -5.96 -2.68
CA LEU A 192 5.53 -5.40 -1.39
C LEU A 192 4.40 -5.59 -0.36
N LEU A 193 4.53 -6.61 0.48
CA LEU A 193 3.46 -7.06 1.36
C LEU A 193 3.71 -6.57 2.80
N PRO A 194 2.89 -5.64 3.32
CA PRO A 194 3.04 -5.13 4.68
C PRO A 194 2.61 -6.17 5.73
N SER A 195 3.02 -5.96 6.98
CA SER A 195 2.56 -6.73 8.14
C SER A 195 2.50 -5.85 9.37
N GLY A 196 1.32 -5.77 9.98
CA GLY A 196 1.04 -4.78 11.03
C GLY A 196 1.32 -3.36 10.52
N SER A 197 2.15 -2.63 11.24
CA SER A 197 2.53 -1.24 10.97
C SER A 197 3.72 -1.08 10.02
N ARG A 198 4.27 -2.19 9.52
CA ARG A 198 5.49 -2.20 8.72
C ARG A 198 5.21 -2.50 7.26
N ALA A 199 5.77 -1.67 6.38
CA ALA A 199 5.75 -1.87 4.93
C ALA A 199 7.18 -1.92 4.37
N PRO A 200 7.49 -2.90 3.50
CA PRO A 200 8.75 -2.93 2.80
C PRO A 200 8.72 -1.98 1.61
N VAL A 201 9.84 -1.33 1.34
CA VAL A 201 10.06 -0.44 0.21
C VAL A 201 11.42 -0.75 -0.38
N VAL A 202 11.45 -1.02 -1.68
CA VAL A 202 12.67 -1.30 -2.42
C VAL A 202 12.89 -0.13 -3.39
N PRO A 203 13.79 0.81 -3.09
CA PRO A 203 14.13 1.88 -4.01
C PRO A 203 15.01 1.33 -5.12
N PHE A 204 14.77 1.81 -6.33
CA PHE A 204 15.62 1.55 -7.48
C PHE A 204 16.61 2.71 -7.61
N ARG A 205 17.88 2.38 -7.77
CA ARG A 205 18.89 3.39 -8.11
C ARG A 205 19.28 3.19 -9.56
N ALA A 206 18.67 3.98 -10.44
CA ALA A 206 19.11 4.10 -11.81
C ALA A 206 20.56 4.59 -11.81
N SER A 207 21.48 3.78 -12.31
CA SER A 207 22.81 4.24 -12.71
C SER A 207 22.94 4.00 -14.21
N ASN A 208 23.68 4.89 -14.89
CA ASN A 208 23.73 5.03 -16.35
C ASN A 208 24.04 3.74 -17.16
N PHE A 209 24.39 2.63 -16.52
CA PHE A 209 24.70 1.36 -17.19
C PHE A 209 24.11 0.12 -16.49
N TRP A 210 23.80 0.17 -15.19
CA TRP A 210 23.30 -0.97 -14.42
C TRP A 210 22.44 -0.50 -13.25
N GLU A 211 21.49 -1.31 -12.84
CA GLU A 211 20.67 -1.06 -11.67
C GLU A 211 20.98 -2.12 -10.62
N THR A 212 21.33 -1.67 -9.42
CA THR A 212 21.68 -2.56 -8.31
C THR A 212 20.79 -2.24 -7.13
N ILE A 213 20.25 -3.30 -6.51
CA ILE A 213 19.57 -3.20 -5.24
C ILE A 213 20.59 -3.62 -4.18
N ASP A 214 21.16 -2.63 -3.48
CA ASP A 214 22.12 -2.84 -2.39
C ASP A 214 21.43 -2.89 -1.03
N SER A 215 20.20 -2.41 -0.95
CA SER A 215 19.44 -2.29 0.28
C SER A 215 17.95 -2.22 0.00
N PHE A 216 17.16 -2.65 0.98
CA PHE A 216 15.77 -2.29 1.04
C PHE A 216 15.44 -1.66 2.40
N PHE A 217 14.29 -1.01 2.45
CA PHE A 217 13.88 -0.19 3.56
C PHE A 217 12.56 -0.71 4.12
N VAL A 218 12.41 -0.64 5.44
CA VAL A 218 11.14 -0.93 6.10
C VAL A 218 10.67 0.34 6.75
N PHE A 219 9.50 0.81 6.31
CA PHE A 219 8.80 1.93 6.93
C PHE A 219 7.87 1.38 8.00
N ASP A 220 8.00 1.89 9.22
CA ASP A 220 7.14 1.55 10.34
C ASP A 220 6.38 2.81 10.77
N VAL A 221 5.06 2.79 10.56
CA VAL A 221 4.16 3.90 10.89
C VAL A 221 3.64 3.83 12.33
N ASN A 222 4.13 2.90 13.14
CA ASN A 222 3.77 2.82 14.56
C ASN A 222 4.37 4.00 15.34
N PRO A 223 3.55 4.87 15.96
CA PRO A 223 4.05 6.01 16.72
C PRO A 223 4.85 5.61 17.96
N LEU A 224 4.64 4.41 18.52
CA LEU A 224 5.46 3.88 19.61
C LEU A 224 6.84 3.46 19.11
N ALA A 225 6.91 2.76 17.97
CA ALA A 225 8.17 2.37 17.35
C ALA A 225 8.99 3.61 16.97
N ALA A 226 8.35 4.62 16.36
CA ALA A 226 9.00 5.88 16.03
C ALA A 226 9.54 6.63 17.28
N ARG A 227 8.79 6.64 18.39
CA ARG A 227 9.24 7.25 19.65
C ARG A 227 10.41 6.49 20.27
N HIS A 228 10.33 5.17 20.32
CA HIS A 228 11.38 4.32 20.87
C HIS A 228 12.67 4.43 20.05
N ALA A 229 12.57 4.38 18.71
CA ALA A 229 13.72 4.58 17.82
C ALA A 229 14.39 5.93 18.04
N LYS A 230 13.61 7.02 18.18
CA LYS A 230 14.15 8.35 18.53
C LYS A 230 14.88 8.35 19.87
N GLN A 231 14.39 7.61 20.87
CA GLN A 231 15.07 7.48 22.15
C GLN A 231 16.40 6.72 22.01
N LEU A 232 16.40 5.56 21.35
CA LEU A 232 17.61 4.77 21.09
C LEU A 232 18.68 5.59 20.36
N LEU A 233 18.29 6.38 19.36
CA LEU A 233 19.20 7.24 18.63
C LEU A 233 19.81 8.34 19.52
N ARG A 234 19.02 8.93 20.42
CA ARG A 234 19.51 9.91 21.41
C ARG A 234 20.50 9.27 22.38
N GLU A 235 20.28 8.02 22.78
CA GLU A 235 21.18 7.26 23.66
C GLU A 235 22.49 6.92 22.92
N ARG A 236 22.42 6.39 21.69
CA ARG A 236 23.61 6.12 20.86
C ARG A 236 24.46 7.36 20.56
N ARG A 237 23.85 8.53 20.39
CA ARG A 237 24.58 9.79 20.21
C ARG A 237 25.37 10.20 21.45
N ARG A 238 25.00 9.71 22.64
CA ARG A 238 25.76 9.93 23.89
C ARG A 238 26.91 8.94 24.02
N ASP A 239 26.69 7.70 23.59
CA ASP A 239 27.69 6.63 23.62
C ASP A 239 28.39 6.54 22.27
N GLN A 240 29.30 7.49 22.03
CA GLN A 240 30.02 7.64 20.77
C GLN A 240 31.02 6.49 20.54
N ALA A 241 30.52 5.32 20.15
CA ALA A 241 31.29 4.25 19.54
C ALA A 241 30.57 3.85 18.24
N GLN A 242 31.09 4.37 17.14
CA GLN A 242 30.61 4.13 15.79
C GLN A 242 30.94 2.68 15.40
N SER A 243 30.12 1.74 15.89
CA SER A 243 30.15 0.36 15.42
C SER A 243 29.31 0.28 14.16
N ASP A 244 29.97 0.10 13.01
CA ASP A 244 29.34 -0.37 11.77
C ASP A 244 28.76 -1.77 12.01
N LEU A 245 27.55 -1.83 12.56
CA LEU A 245 26.78 -3.07 12.61
C LEU A 245 26.27 -3.38 11.20
N GLU A 246 26.93 -4.33 10.56
CA GLU A 246 26.38 -5.06 9.41
C GLU A 246 25.09 -5.76 9.86
N GLY A 247 23.93 -5.28 9.39
CA GLY A 247 22.67 -6.00 9.56
C GLY A 247 21.43 -5.12 9.46
N THR A 248 21.34 -4.06 10.26
CA THR A 248 20.16 -3.16 10.28
C THR A 248 20.52 -1.82 10.89
N THR A 249 20.15 -0.74 10.22
CA THR A 249 20.38 0.63 10.72
C THR A 249 19.10 1.44 10.70
N ILE A 250 18.79 2.09 11.82
CA ILE A 250 17.75 3.11 11.89
C ILE A 250 18.25 4.33 11.10
N VAL A 251 17.46 4.77 10.12
CA VAL A 251 17.80 5.91 9.27
C VAL A 251 17.31 7.19 9.92
N GLU A 252 18.24 8.06 10.32
CA GLU A 252 17.91 9.36 10.93
C GLU A 252 17.47 10.40 9.89
N ASP A 253 18.19 10.47 8.77
CA ASP A 253 17.93 11.39 7.66
C ASP A 253 17.47 10.59 6.45
N VAL A 254 16.14 10.47 6.33
CA VAL A 254 15.50 9.72 5.25
C VAL A 254 15.70 10.42 3.91
N GLU A 255 15.76 11.75 3.88
CA GLU A 255 16.03 12.50 2.66
C GLU A 255 17.47 12.27 2.19
N ALA A 256 18.44 12.20 3.11
CA ALA A 256 19.81 11.82 2.73
C ALA A 256 19.92 10.36 2.27
N ALA A 257 19.16 9.44 2.85
CA ALA A 257 19.19 8.03 2.48
C ALA A 257 18.42 7.72 1.20
N LEU A 258 17.30 8.42 0.97
CA LEU A 258 16.35 8.24 -0.12
C LEU A 258 15.87 9.62 -0.62
N PRO A 259 16.72 10.36 -1.36
CA PRO A 259 16.40 11.71 -1.80
C PRO A 259 15.15 11.74 -2.67
N GLY A 260 14.22 12.64 -2.34
CA GLY A 260 12.98 12.86 -3.09
C GLY A 260 11.96 11.71 -3.02
N VAL A 261 12.19 10.68 -2.19
CA VAL A 261 11.26 9.56 -2.04
C VAL A 261 10.09 9.91 -1.15
N VAL A 262 10.31 10.60 -0.02
CA VAL A 262 9.20 10.96 0.87
C VAL A 262 8.51 12.21 0.34
N ASP A 263 7.19 12.15 0.17
CA ASP A 263 6.40 13.32 -0.17
C ASP A 263 6.33 14.26 1.05
N PRO A 264 6.88 15.49 0.96
CA PRO A 264 6.91 16.41 2.10
C PRO A 264 5.52 16.81 2.57
N GLU A 265 4.51 16.79 1.69
CA GLU A 265 3.12 17.11 2.05
C GLU A 265 2.49 16.03 2.95
N CYS A 266 3.03 14.81 2.94
CA CYS A 266 2.50 13.65 3.67
C CYS A 266 3.37 13.23 4.87
N SER A 267 4.17 14.16 5.39
CA SER A 267 5.15 13.91 6.47
C SER A 267 4.58 14.05 7.88
N ALA A 268 3.27 14.31 8.02
CA ALA A 268 2.63 14.54 9.31
C ALA A 268 2.57 13.29 10.20
N ILE A 269 2.54 12.09 9.60
CA ILE A 269 2.53 10.83 10.33
C ILE A 269 3.94 10.56 10.88
N PRO A 270 4.10 10.28 12.17
CA PRO A 270 5.38 9.81 12.71
C PRO A 270 5.72 8.42 12.17
N TYR A 271 6.90 8.26 11.58
CA TYR A 271 7.41 6.97 11.15
C TYR A 271 8.88 6.78 11.53
N VAL A 272 9.35 5.54 11.43
CA VAL A 272 10.77 5.20 11.46
C VAL A 272 11.11 4.35 10.24
N VAL A 273 12.33 4.54 9.73
CA VAL A 273 12.83 3.78 8.60
C VAL A 273 14.01 2.93 9.04
N TYR A 274 13.94 1.64 8.74
CA TYR A 274 15.03 0.69 8.91
C TYR A 274 15.64 0.39 7.55
N ARG A 275 16.97 0.43 7.44
CA ARG A 275 17.71 0.00 6.25
C ARG A 275 18.32 -1.38 6.49
N PHE A 276 18.10 -2.28 5.55
CA PHE A 276 18.69 -3.62 5.52
C PHE A 276 19.53 -3.77 4.25
N LYS A 277 20.78 -4.19 4.40
CA LYS A 277 21.65 -4.48 3.25
C LYS A 277 21.31 -5.86 2.70
N ILE A 278 21.18 -5.97 1.38
CA ILE A 278 21.03 -7.27 0.70
C ILE A 278 22.33 -7.52 -0.08
N PRO A 279 22.87 -8.76 -0.09
CA PRO A 279 23.95 -9.12 -1.00
C PRO A 279 23.57 -8.79 -2.45
N ALA A 280 24.47 -8.12 -3.18
CA ALA A 280 24.22 -7.47 -4.47
C ALA A 280 23.21 -8.21 -5.37
N CYS A 281 22.03 -7.61 -5.59
CA CYS A 281 20.99 -8.08 -6.50
C CYS A 281 20.90 -7.17 -7.74
N SER A 282 20.61 -7.76 -8.90
CA SER A 282 20.47 -7.08 -10.20
C SER A 282 19.01 -7.03 -10.62
N THR A 283 18.60 -6.03 -11.40
CA THR A 283 17.21 -5.86 -11.88
C THR A 283 17.03 -6.22 -13.36
N HIS A 284 18.08 -6.67 -14.07
CA HIS A 284 18.04 -6.82 -15.53
C HIS A 284 17.24 -8.06 -15.97
N LEU A 285 16.14 -7.84 -16.71
CA LEU A 285 15.35 -8.89 -17.33
C LEU A 285 16.13 -9.48 -18.53
N GLY A 286 16.80 -10.61 -18.32
CA GLY A 286 17.53 -11.34 -19.38
C GLY A 286 18.98 -11.71 -19.04
N SER A 287 19.51 -11.26 -17.90
CA SER A 287 20.67 -11.91 -17.29
C SER A 287 20.18 -13.06 -16.40
N THR A 288 20.99 -14.10 -16.21
CA THR A 288 20.74 -15.19 -15.24
C THR A 288 20.89 -14.71 -13.79
N GLU A 289 20.62 -13.43 -13.52
CA GLU A 289 20.91 -12.78 -12.25
C GLU A 289 19.67 -12.69 -11.36
N ARG A 290 19.95 -12.63 -10.07
CA ARG A 290 19.00 -12.64 -8.97
C ARG A 290 18.17 -11.35 -8.94
N THR A 291 16.88 -11.46 -9.22
CA THR A 291 15.91 -10.34 -9.18
C THR A 291 14.96 -10.49 -7.99
N ILE A 292 14.56 -9.39 -7.35
CA ILE A 292 13.57 -9.43 -6.25
C ILE A 292 12.16 -9.45 -6.84
N ARG A 293 11.40 -10.50 -6.53
CA ARG A 293 10.00 -10.66 -6.95
C ARG A 293 9.03 -10.15 -5.89
N ALA A 294 9.31 -10.43 -4.63
CA ALA A 294 8.46 -10.04 -3.53
C ALA A 294 9.27 -9.78 -2.27
N VAL A 295 8.79 -8.85 -1.45
CA VAL A 295 9.24 -8.68 -0.07
C VAL A 295 8.01 -8.77 0.81
N GLU A 296 7.99 -9.78 1.67
CA GLU A 296 6.91 -10.04 2.60
C GLU A 296 7.37 -9.75 4.02
N MET A 297 6.68 -8.82 4.70
CA MET A 297 6.91 -8.60 6.12
C MET A 297 6.29 -9.72 6.93
N GLY A 298 7.03 -10.23 7.89
CA GLY A 298 6.52 -11.10 8.95
C GLY A 298 6.40 -10.35 10.27
N MET A 299 6.02 -11.05 11.34
CA MET A 299 5.91 -10.45 12.68
C MET A 299 7.25 -10.09 13.31
N THR A 300 8.28 -10.89 13.07
CA THR A 300 9.62 -10.68 13.66
C THR A 300 10.66 -10.38 12.61
N GLY A 301 10.27 -10.16 11.36
CA GLY A 301 11.21 -10.31 10.25
C GLY A 301 10.60 -9.97 8.91
N PHE A 302 11.28 -10.42 7.87
CA PHE A 302 10.82 -10.34 6.49
C PHE A 302 11.39 -11.50 5.67
N THR A 303 10.68 -11.82 4.60
CA THR A 303 11.11 -12.80 3.59
C THR A 303 11.23 -12.10 2.26
N VAL A 304 12.37 -12.28 1.58
CA VAL A 304 12.57 -11.81 0.21
C VAL A 304 12.49 -13.02 -0.72
N GLN A 305 11.62 -12.91 -1.71
CA GLN A 305 11.50 -13.88 -2.79
C GLN A 305 12.29 -13.40 -4.00
N PHE A 306 13.15 -14.28 -4.54
CA PHE A 306 13.97 -14.01 -5.70
C PHE A 306 13.55 -14.85 -6.91
N ASP A 307 13.57 -14.24 -8.08
CA ASP A 307 13.54 -14.94 -9.38
C ASP A 307 14.96 -15.05 -9.95
N GLY A 308 15.18 -15.99 -10.88
CA GLY A 308 16.48 -16.20 -11.54
C GLY A 308 17.53 -16.96 -10.72
N VAL A 309 17.15 -17.49 -9.54
CA VAL A 309 18.02 -18.29 -8.66
C VAL A 309 17.50 -19.72 -8.50
N SER A 310 18.29 -20.60 -7.86
CA SER A 310 17.85 -21.96 -7.54
C SER A 310 16.66 -21.96 -6.56
N PHE A 311 15.86 -23.03 -6.55
CA PHE A 311 14.69 -23.13 -5.66
C PHE A 311 15.06 -22.94 -4.18
N GLU A 312 16.20 -23.49 -3.76
CA GLU A 312 16.71 -23.37 -2.38
C GLU A 312 17.08 -21.93 -2.00
N GLU A 313 17.49 -21.12 -2.98
CA GLU A 313 17.90 -19.72 -2.78
C GLU A 313 16.77 -18.72 -3.06
N SER A 314 15.65 -19.19 -3.60
CA SER A 314 14.50 -18.38 -4.03
C SER A 314 13.77 -17.69 -2.89
N LEU A 315 13.96 -18.15 -1.65
CA LEU A 315 13.35 -17.57 -0.45
C LEU A 315 14.42 -17.38 0.62
N GLN A 316 14.62 -16.15 1.05
CA GLN A 316 15.51 -15.84 2.17
C GLN A 316 14.75 -15.06 3.24
N THR A 317 14.96 -15.42 4.49
CA THR A 317 14.25 -14.84 5.63
C THR A 317 15.24 -14.25 6.61
N TRP A 318 14.92 -13.06 7.10
CA TRP A 318 15.68 -12.34 8.11
C TRP A 318 14.79 -12.03 9.31
N THR A 319 15.42 -11.91 10.47
CA THR A 319 14.77 -11.49 11.73
C THR A 319 15.25 -10.08 12.08
N VAL A 320 14.33 -9.23 12.55
CA VAL A 320 14.52 -7.81 12.91
C VAL A 320 14.51 -7.65 14.43
#